data_AF-A0A933Q320-F1
#
_entry.id   AF-A0A933Q320-F1
#
_cell.length_a   1.000
_cell.length_b   1.000
_cell.length_c   1.000
_cell.angle_alpha   90.00
_cell.angle_beta   90.00
_cell.angle_gamma   90.00
#
_symmetry.space_group_name_H-M   'P 1'
#
loop_
_entity.id
_entity.type
_entity.pdbx_description
1 polymer ?
#
loop_
_entity_poly.entity_id
_entity_poly.type
_entity_poly.pdbx_seq_one_letter_code
_entity_poly.pdbx_strand_id
1 'polypeptide(L)'
;MSDRIKPRLNEIVEQIELFRYDVDVPRHYSWGNWDSRQIGFIRIASGGHSGWGENRITSNDKHVDIVKWASCFAELKGRTITEALDLVADRLKVWGTLRCEMAEMALLDLAGNCGGYRQWTFLISAASTPSPDSIAF
;
A
#
# COMPACT_ATOMS: atom_id res chain seq x y z
N MET A 1 14.88 -9.12 1.95
CA MET A 1 14.68 -7.89 1.15
C MET A 1 15.98 -7.09 1.29
N SER A 2 16.73 -6.85 0.21
CA SER A 2 17.98 -6.07 0.30
C SER A 2 17.68 -4.64 0.75
N ASP A 3 18.70 -3.90 1.20
CA ASP A 3 18.66 -2.48 1.60
C ASP A 3 18.17 -1.57 0.45
N ARG A 4 16.89 -1.72 0.09
CA ARG A 4 16.21 -0.87 -0.89
C ARG A 4 16.10 0.52 -0.30
N ILE A 5 16.21 1.51 -1.17
CA ILE A 5 16.17 2.93 -0.86
C ILE A 5 14.77 3.25 -0.34
N LYS A 6 14.61 3.11 0.98
CA LYS A 6 13.43 3.50 1.71
C LYS A 6 13.52 5.00 1.99
N PRO A 7 12.45 5.78 1.78
CA PRO A 7 12.39 7.11 2.32
C PRO A 7 12.61 7.05 3.84
N ARG A 8 13.68 7.70 4.32
CA ARG A 8 13.90 7.91 5.77
C ARG A 8 13.13 9.16 6.16
N LEU A 9 11.87 8.95 6.51
CA LEU A 9 10.90 9.98 6.80
C LEU A 9 10.38 9.75 8.22
N ASN A 10 10.61 10.74 9.06
CA ASN A 10 10.26 10.72 10.48
C ASN A 10 8.85 11.29 10.74
N GLU A 11 8.17 11.69 9.67
CA GLU A 11 6.78 12.10 9.64
C GLU A 11 5.90 10.97 10.18
N ILE A 12 5.02 11.31 11.12
CA ILE A 12 4.20 10.34 11.85
C ILE A 12 2.88 10.15 11.11
N VAL A 13 2.43 8.90 10.95
CA VAL A 13 1.09 8.60 10.43
C VAL A 13 0.03 9.09 11.43
N GLU A 14 -0.65 10.16 11.08
CA GLU A 14 -1.63 10.85 11.95
C GLU A 14 -3.06 10.38 11.69
N GLN A 15 -3.41 10.17 10.42
CA GLN A 15 -4.77 9.83 10.00
C GLN A 15 -4.74 8.69 8.99
N ILE A 16 -5.76 7.82 9.10
CA ILE A 16 -6.00 6.71 8.19
C ILE A 16 -7.50 6.69 7.93
N GLU A 17 -7.88 6.75 6.66
CA GLU A 17 -9.26 6.67 6.22
C GLU A 17 -9.39 5.63 5.13
N LEU A 18 -10.52 4.92 5.11
CA LEU A 18 -10.83 3.94 4.09
C LEU A 18 -12.18 4.27 3.47
N PHE A 19 -12.19 4.37 2.15
CA PHE A 19 -13.38 4.61 1.34
C PHE A 19 -13.73 3.35 0.57
N ARG A 20 -15.02 3.03 0.50
CA ARG A 20 -15.55 1.90 -0.27
C ARG A 20 -16.19 2.40 -1.56
N TYR A 21 -15.89 1.73 -2.65
CA TYR A 21 -16.58 1.91 -3.92
C TYR A 21 -17.13 0.57 -4.41
N ASP A 22 -18.45 0.50 -4.60
CA ASP A 22 -19.15 -0.71 -5.03
C ASP A 22 -19.37 -0.70 -6.54
N VAL A 23 -18.92 -1.78 -7.19
CA VAL A 23 -19.08 -2.00 -8.62
C VAL A 23 -19.98 -3.20 -8.85
N ASP A 24 -21.22 -2.93 -9.26
CA ASP A 24 -22.26 -3.91 -9.55
C ASP A 24 -22.40 -4.14 -11.05
N VAL A 25 -21.29 -4.48 -11.70
CA VAL A 25 -21.23 -4.76 -13.13
C VAL A 25 -20.68 -6.16 -13.35
N PRO A 26 -21.50 -7.09 -13.88
CA PRO A 26 -21.07 -8.43 -14.22
C PRO A 26 -19.91 -8.44 -15.22
N ARG A 27 -18.93 -9.30 -14.96
CA ARG A 27 -17.79 -9.57 -15.84
C ARG A 27 -17.58 -11.08 -15.93
N HIS A 28 -17.48 -11.57 -17.15
CA HIS A 28 -17.26 -12.97 -17.45
C HIS A 28 -15.80 -13.19 -17.84
N TYR A 29 -15.09 -14.01 -17.07
CA TYR A 29 -13.73 -14.44 -17.36
C TYR A 29 -13.72 -15.94 -17.62
N SER A 30 -12.70 -16.44 -18.32
CA SER A 30 -12.54 -17.88 -18.56
C SER A 30 -12.34 -18.71 -17.28
N TRP A 31 -12.00 -18.05 -16.17
CA TRP A 31 -11.81 -18.63 -14.84
C TRP A 31 -12.91 -18.27 -13.84
N GLY A 32 -14.02 -17.68 -14.28
CA GLY A 32 -15.18 -17.42 -13.43
C GLY A 32 -15.90 -16.09 -13.70
N ASN A 33 -17.02 -15.91 -13.01
CA ASN A 33 -17.85 -14.71 -13.13
C ASN A 33 -17.64 -13.80 -11.90
N TRP A 34 -17.51 -12.51 -12.16
CA TRP A 34 -17.54 -11.47 -11.13
C TRP A 34 -18.80 -10.64 -11.31
N ASP A 35 -19.77 -10.84 -10.43
CA ASP A 35 -21.06 -10.14 -10.44
C ASP A 35 -20.99 -8.84 -9.64
N SER A 36 -20.09 -8.77 -8.64
CA SER A 36 -19.80 -7.55 -7.89
C SER A 36 -18.33 -7.43 -7.51
N ARG A 37 -17.86 -6.20 -7.30
CA ARG A 37 -16.54 -5.91 -6.74
C ARG A 37 -16.65 -4.79 -5.73
N GLN A 38 -16.01 -4.98 -4.59
CA GLN A 38 -15.85 -3.97 -3.56
C GLN A 38 -14.42 -3.47 -3.68
N ILE A 39 -14.24 -2.21 -4.07
CA ILE A 39 -12.92 -1.58 -4.21
C ILE A 39 -12.71 -0.67 -3.00
N GLY A 40 -11.52 -0.72 -2.43
CA GLY A 40 -11.12 0.13 -1.32
C GLY A 40 -10.11 1.18 -1.78
N PHE A 41 -10.29 2.41 -1.31
CA PHE A 41 -9.28 3.46 -1.39
C PHE A 41 -8.86 3.83 0.02
N ILE A 42 -7.57 3.68 0.34
CA ILE A 42 -7.02 4.12 1.62
C ILE A 42 -6.34 5.48 1.45
N ARG A 43 -6.58 6.38 2.40
CA ARG A 43 -5.78 7.61 2.58
C ARG A 43 -4.99 7.48 3.86
N ILE A 44 -3.68 7.69 3.77
CA ILE A 44 -2.79 7.83 4.94
C ILE A 44 -2.22 9.24 4.92
N ALA A 45 -2.24 9.93 6.06
CA ALA A 45 -1.83 11.33 6.13
C ALA A 45 -0.88 11.64 7.27
N SER A 46 -0.01 12.61 7.02
CA SER A 46 0.96 13.15 7.98
C SER A 46 1.30 14.59 7.63
N GLY A 47 1.30 15.49 8.62
CA GLY A 47 1.88 16.84 8.47
C GLY A 47 1.23 17.67 7.35
N GLY A 48 -0.06 17.47 7.08
CA GLY A 48 -0.78 18.13 5.99
C GLY A 48 -0.63 17.50 4.61
N HIS A 49 0.20 16.45 4.47
CA HIS A 49 0.31 15.64 3.25
C HIS A 49 -0.57 14.40 3.34
N SER A 50 -0.91 13.83 2.19
CA SER A 50 -1.67 12.58 2.08
C SER A 50 -1.07 11.70 1.01
N GLY A 51 -1.13 10.39 1.23
CA GLY A 51 -0.84 9.38 0.23
C GLY A 51 -2.00 8.42 0.06
N TRP A 52 -2.15 7.89 -1.15
CA TRP A 52 -3.29 7.07 -1.54
C TRP A 52 -2.88 5.69 -2.03
N GLY A 53 -3.70 4.70 -1.66
CA GLY A 53 -3.58 3.33 -2.15
C GLY A 53 -4.95 2.79 -2.56
N GLU A 54 -4.97 1.97 -3.60
CA GLU A 54 -6.18 1.30 -4.08
C GLU A 54 -5.96 -0.20 -4.11
N ASN A 55 -6.94 -0.98 -3.67
CA ASN A 55 -6.99 -2.39 -3.98
C ASN A 55 -8.43 -2.92 -3.90
N ARG A 56 -8.62 -4.15 -4.37
CA ARG A 56 -9.86 -4.88 -4.17
C ARG A 56 -9.99 -5.31 -2.72
N ILE A 57 -11.17 -5.13 -2.14
CA ILE A 57 -11.56 -5.69 -0.84
C ILE A 57 -12.06 -7.12 -1.04
N THR A 58 -13.03 -7.30 -1.94
CA THR A 58 -13.59 -8.61 -2.31
C THR A 58 -14.24 -8.59 -3.70
N SER A 59 -14.46 -9.77 -4.25
CA SER A 59 -15.32 -10.01 -5.42
C SER A 59 -16.49 -10.89 -5.00
N ASN A 60 -17.68 -10.61 -5.52
CA ASN A 60 -18.92 -11.36 -5.29
C ASN A 60 -19.42 -11.42 -3.82
N ASP A 61 -18.91 -10.56 -2.94
CA ASP A 61 -19.40 -10.41 -1.57
C ASP A 61 -19.69 -8.93 -1.25
N LYS A 62 -20.93 -8.52 -1.49
CA LYS A 62 -21.38 -7.15 -1.20
C LYS A 62 -21.52 -6.86 0.30
N HIS A 63 -21.56 -7.90 1.13
CA HIS A 63 -21.83 -7.77 2.56
C HIS A 63 -20.56 -7.76 3.40
N VAL A 64 -19.38 -7.70 2.77
CA VAL A 64 -18.11 -7.59 3.46
C VAL A 64 -18.13 -6.46 4.49
N ASP A 65 -17.76 -6.80 5.72
CA ASP A 65 -17.55 -5.84 6.79
C ASP A 65 -16.22 -5.12 6.54
N ILE A 66 -16.33 -3.89 6.00
CA ILE A 66 -15.17 -3.08 5.67
C ILE A 66 -14.39 -2.63 6.90
N VAL A 67 -15.07 -2.40 8.03
CA VAL A 67 -14.43 -1.97 9.28
C VAL A 67 -13.55 -3.11 9.79
N LYS A 68 -14.09 -4.33 9.82
CA LYS A 68 -13.32 -5.52 10.18
C LYS A 68 -12.17 -5.76 9.21
N TRP A 69 -12.41 -5.65 7.90
CA TRP A 69 -11.39 -5.85 6.88
C TRP A 69 -10.20 -4.88 7.01
N ALA A 70 -10.47 -3.63 7.39
CA ALA A 70 -9.49 -2.54 7.50
C ALA A 70 -8.82 -2.43 8.87
N SER A 71 -9.32 -3.14 9.87
CA SER A 71 -8.90 -2.99 11.27
C SER A 71 -7.39 -3.11 11.49
N CYS A 72 -6.69 -3.89 10.66
CA CYS A 72 -5.25 -4.05 10.75
C CYS A 72 -4.47 -2.75 10.48
N PHE A 73 -4.99 -1.82 9.67
CA PHE A 73 -4.30 -0.58 9.36
C PHE A 73 -4.14 0.34 10.58
N ALA A 74 -4.91 0.11 11.65
CA ALA A 74 -4.74 0.81 12.91
C ALA A 74 -3.31 0.66 13.48
N GLU A 75 -2.61 -0.45 13.20
CA GLU A 75 -1.22 -0.66 13.64
C GLU A 75 -0.22 0.34 13.02
N LEU A 76 -0.57 1.01 11.92
CA LEU A 76 0.26 2.01 11.25
C LEU A 76 0.23 3.37 11.96
N LYS A 77 -0.86 3.67 12.69
CA LYS A 77 -1.07 4.99 13.29
C LYS A 77 -0.06 5.25 14.41
N GLY A 78 0.51 6.45 14.42
CA GLY A 78 1.51 6.86 15.41
C GLY A 78 2.93 6.37 15.10
N ARG A 79 3.14 5.63 14.01
CA ARG A 79 4.45 5.24 13.53
C ARG A 79 5.00 6.28 12.56
N THR A 80 6.32 6.37 12.46
CA THR A 80 6.94 7.07 11.33
C THR A 80 6.60 6.35 10.02
N ILE A 81 6.62 7.07 8.90
CA ILE A 81 6.41 6.47 7.57
C ILE A 81 7.39 5.30 7.34
N THR A 82 8.66 5.44 7.76
CA THR A 82 9.66 4.37 7.64
C THR A 82 9.27 3.13 8.46
N GLU A 83 8.92 3.29 9.74
CA GLU A 83 8.48 2.17 10.59
C GLU A 83 7.18 1.52 10.07
N ALA A 84 6.28 2.32 9.50
CA ALA A 84 5.04 1.83 8.91
C ALA A 84 5.33 0.96 7.68
N LEU A 85 6.27 1.36 6.82
CA LEU A 85 6.71 0.54 5.67
C LEU A 85 7.36 -0.77 6.13
N ASP A 86 8.21 -0.73 7.16
CA ASP A 86 8.82 -1.93 7.74
C ASP A 86 7.75 -2.88 8.30
N LEU A 87 6.78 -2.33 9.04
CA LEU A 87 5.67 -3.09 9.56
C LEU A 87 4.85 -3.77 8.44
N VAL A 88 4.53 -3.04 7.37
CA VAL A 88 3.78 -3.61 6.23
C VAL A 88 4.52 -4.79 5.60
N ALA A 89 5.84 -4.68 5.41
CA ALA A 89 6.66 -5.76 4.87
C ALA A 89 6.63 -7.01 5.77
N ASP A 90 6.71 -6.82 7.09
CA ASP A 90 6.67 -7.90 8.08
C ASP A 90 5.27 -8.54 8.22
N ARG A 91 4.21 -7.83 7.82
CA ARG A 91 2.82 -8.26 7.96
C ARG A 91 2.27 -9.04 6.78
N LEU A 92 3.06 -9.31 5.73
CA LEU A 92 2.59 -10.00 4.52
C LEU A 92 1.83 -11.32 4.82
N LYS A 93 2.34 -12.14 5.74
CA LYS A 93 1.71 -13.42 6.12
C LYS A 93 0.43 -13.24 6.96
N VAL A 94 0.25 -12.10 7.62
CA VAL A 94 -0.84 -11.85 8.58
C VAL A 94 -1.95 -11.04 7.92
N TRP A 95 -1.60 -9.96 7.22
CA TRP A 95 -2.54 -9.06 6.56
C TRP A 95 -2.93 -9.56 5.17
N GLY A 96 -2.07 -10.36 4.54
CA GLY A 96 -2.21 -10.81 3.17
C GLY A 96 -1.84 -9.74 2.15
N THR A 97 -1.61 -10.19 0.91
CA THR A 97 -1.08 -9.36 -0.18
C THR A 97 -1.90 -8.10 -0.44
N LEU A 98 -3.23 -8.20 -0.54
CA LEU A 98 -4.07 -7.06 -0.94
C LEU A 98 -3.97 -5.88 0.03
N ARG A 99 -3.94 -6.16 1.33
CA ARG A 99 -3.83 -5.13 2.38
C ARG A 99 -2.42 -4.55 2.43
N CYS A 100 -1.40 -5.41 2.33
CA CYS A 100 -0.02 -4.96 2.31
C CYS A 100 0.27 -4.06 1.10
N GLU A 101 -0.13 -4.46 -0.11
CA GLU A 101 0.02 -3.64 -1.31
C GLU A 101 -0.72 -2.30 -1.18
N MET A 102 -1.96 -2.33 -0.69
CA MET A 102 -2.77 -1.11 -0.49
C MET A 102 -2.08 -0.12 0.46
N ALA A 103 -1.58 -0.61 1.60
CA ALA A 103 -0.87 0.21 2.57
C ALA A 103 0.49 0.69 2.05
N GLU A 104 1.25 -0.18 1.37
CA GLU A 104 2.56 0.17 0.80
C GLU A 104 2.43 1.27 -0.26
N MET A 105 1.45 1.17 -1.16
CA MET A 105 1.17 2.22 -2.15
C MET A 105 0.86 3.57 -1.48
N ALA A 106 -0.01 3.58 -0.46
CA ALA A 106 -0.37 4.80 0.24
C ALA A 106 0.81 5.41 1.01
N LEU A 107 1.65 4.59 1.65
CA LEU A 107 2.83 5.05 2.38
C LEU A 107 3.91 5.58 1.44
N LEU A 108 4.12 4.95 0.28
CA LEU A 108 5.08 5.43 -0.72
C LEU A 108 4.63 6.72 -1.39
N ASP A 109 3.34 6.86 -1.68
CA ASP A 109 2.76 8.10 -2.20
C ASP A 109 2.89 9.23 -1.15
N LEU A 110 2.55 8.95 0.11
CA LEU A 110 2.72 9.89 1.21
C LEU A 110 4.19 10.30 1.36
N ALA A 111 5.11 9.34 1.31
CA ALA A 111 6.54 9.59 1.40
C ALA A 111 7.05 10.52 0.29
N GLY A 112 6.57 10.32 -0.94
CA GLY A 112 6.84 11.21 -2.05
C GLY A 112 6.35 12.63 -1.76
N ASN A 113 5.10 12.75 -1.32
CA ASN A 113 4.48 14.05 -1.04
C ASN A 113 5.15 14.80 0.13
N CYS A 114 5.56 14.11 1.20
CA CYS A 114 6.30 14.70 2.32
C CYS A 114 7.73 15.11 1.91
N GLY A 115 8.43 14.25 1.17
CA GLY A 115 9.82 14.51 0.77
C GLY A 115 9.98 15.45 -0.43
N GLY A 116 8.89 15.83 -1.11
CA GLY A 116 8.93 16.58 -2.36
C GLY A 116 9.42 15.76 -3.57
N TYR A 117 9.36 14.42 -3.49
CA TYR A 117 9.78 13.49 -4.54
C TYR A 117 8.58 12.84 -5.21
N ARG A 118 8.71 12.44 -6.48
CA ARG A 118 7.69 11.59 -7.11
C ARG A 118 7.85 10.15 -6.62
N GLN A 119 6.74 9.42 -6.48
CA GLN A 119 6.70 8.01 -6.09
C GLN A 119 7.70 7.11 -6.86
N TRP A 120 7.89 7.37 -8.16
CA TRP A 120 8.79 6.61 -9.03
C TRP A 120 10.27 6.75 -8.68
N THR A 121 10.68 7.83 -8.02
CA THR A 121 12.07 8.05 -7.60
C THR A 121 12.54 6.98 -6.62
N PHE A 122 11.64 6.46 -5.77
CA PHE A 122 11.94 5.37 -4.85
C PHE A 122 12.01 4.01 -5.56
N LEU A 123 11.22 3.81 -6.61
CA LEU A 123 11.15 2.53 -7.34
C LEU A 123 12.34 2.31 -8.28
N ILE A 124 12.84 3.35 -8.94
CA ILE A 124 13.97 3.24 -9.89
C ILE A 124 15.30 3.05 -9.15
N SER A 125 15.46 3.71 -8.00
CA SER A 125 16.60 3.51 -7.11
C SER A 125 16.85 2.04 -6.74
N ALA A 126 15.78 1.24 -6.66
CA ALA A 126 15.85 -0.19 -6.38
C ALA A 126 16.21 -1.06 -7.60
N ALA A 127 16.18 -0.51 -8.82
CA ALA A 127 16.41 -1.22 -10.07
C ALA A 127 17.80 -0.97 -10.69
N SER A 128 18.57 0.00 -10.19
CA SER A 128 19.82 0.47 -10.81
C SER A 128 21.11 0.18 -10.03
N THR A 129 21.12 -0.73 -9.06
CA THR A 129 22.38 -1.24 -8.46
C THR A 129 22.86 -2.49 -9.21
N PRO A 130 23.98 -2.45 -9.95
CA PRO A 130 24.60 -3.68 -10.47
C PRO A 130 25.04 -4.56 -9.31
N SER A 131 24.97 -5.89 -9.45
CA SER A 131 25.62 -6.77 -8.48
C SER A 131 27.15 -6.54 -8.53
N PRO A 132 27.86 -6.65 -7.39
CA PRO A 132 29.32 -6.48 -7.34
C PRO A 132 30.09 -7.49 -8.20
N ASP A 133 29.43 -8.55 -8.70
CA ASP A 133 30.06 -9.67 -9.40
C ASP A 133 30.10 -9.52 -10.93
N SER A 134 29.80 -8.33 -11.47
CA SER A 134 29.73 -8.10 -12.93
C SER A 134 30.98 -7.46 -13.54
N ILE A 135 32.10 -7.37 -12.82
CA ILE A 135 33.39 -7.00 -13.40
C ILE A 135 34.48 -8.00 -12.98
N ALA A 136 34.58 -9.08 -13.75
CA ALA A 136 35.82 -9.82 -13.91
C ALA A 136 35.95 -10.13 -15.41
N PHE A 137 36.88 -9.44 -16.06
CA PHE A 137 37.48 -9.87 -17.33
C PHE A 137 38.63 -10.83 -17.03
#